data_AF-A0A962ZAQ2-F1
#
_entry.id   AF-A0A962ZAQ2-F1
#
_cell.length_a   1.000
_cell.length_b   1.000
_cell.length_c   1.000
_cell.angle_alpha   90.00
_cell.angle_beta   90.00
_cell.angle_gamma   90.00
#
_symmetry.space_group_name_H-M   'P 1'
#
loop_
_entity.id
_entity.type
_entity.pdbx_description
1 polymer ?
#
loop_
_entity_poly.entity_id
_entity_poly.type
_entity_poly.pdbx_seq_one_letter_code
_entity_poly.pdbx_strand_id
1 'polypeptide(L)'
;ISRHYYDVAMITATEVGASALADEALLTAVREHNLIAFRQAWKKFEEAVPGSVRIVPQDALRAAIEKDYEAMQGMMLGDAPEFDWVMKQLQIAEDTINRR
;
A
#
# COMPACT_ATOMS: atom_id res chain seq x y z
N ILE A 1 -10.71 5.42 5.41
CA ILE A 1 -9.81 4.24 5.25
C ILE A 1 -9.24 4.19 3.83
N SER A 2 -10.06 4.46 2.83
CA SER A 2 -9.72 4.50 1.41
C SER A 2 -8.59 5.48 1.04
N ARG A 3 -8.46 6.62 1.73
CA ARG A 3 -7.37 7.59 1.51
C ARG A 3 -5.97 6.97 1.65
N HIS A 4 -5.74 6.07 2.61
CA HIS A 4 -4.42 5.44 2.76
C HIS A 4 -4.05 4.60 1.54
N TYR A 5 -5.01 3.86 0.98
CA TYR A 5 -4.81 3.05 -0.21
C TYR A 5 -4.61 3.91 -1.46
N TYR A 6 -5.40 4.99 -1.57
CA TYR A 6 -5.25 5.99 -2.62
C TYR A 6 -3.86 6.64 -2.61
N ASP A 7 -3.44 7.18 -1.45
CA ASP A 7 -2.17 7.89 -1.31
C ASP A 7 -0.99 6.97 -1.66
N VAL A 8 -1.01 5.71 -1.20
CA VAL A 8 0.01 4.72 -1.56
C VAL A 8 0.01 4.47 -3.06
N ALA A 9 -1.15 4.23 -3.69
CA ALA A 9 -1.23 4.00 -5.13
C ALA A 9 -0.69 5.18 -5.95
N MET A 10 -1.01 6.41 -5.54
CA MET A 10 -0.51 7.63 -6.18
C MET A 10 1.01 7.76 -6.03
N ILE A 11 1.55 7.50 -4.84
CA ILE A 11 3.00 7.55 -4.60
C ILE A 11 3.71 6.50 -5.45
N THR A 12 3.22 5.25 -5.46
CA THR A 12 3.84 4.14 -6.20
C THR A 12 3.84 4.35 -7.71
N ALA A 13 2.91 5.14 -8.23
CA ALA A 13 2.85 5.50 -9.64
C ALA A 13 3.88 6.58 -10.06
N THR A 14 4.60 7.18 -9.11
CA THR A 14 5.66 8.16 -9.40
C THR A 14 7.03 7.48 -9.58
N GLU A 15 7.98 8.18 -10.21
CA GLU A 15 9.37 7.71 -10.34
C GLU A 15 10.05 7.46 -8.98
N VAL A 16 9.75 8.31 -7.99
CA VAL A 16 10.26 8.16 -6.61
C VAL A 16 9.64 6.92 -5.97
N GLY A 17 8.34 6.69 -6.16
CA GLY A 17 7.66 5.49 -5.69
C GLY A 17 8.24 4.22 -6.29
N ALA A 18 8.47 4.20 -7.61
CA ALA A 18 9.10 3.07 -8.28
C ALA A 18 10.52 2.79 -7.73
N SER A 19 11.31 3.83 -7.51
CA SER A 19 12.66 3.72 -6.92
C SER A 19 12.60 3.20 -5.48
N ALA A 20 11.67 3.72 -4.67
CA ALA A 20 11.48 3.28 -3.29
C ALA A 20 10.99 1.83 -3.21
N LEU A 21 10.07 1.43 -4.10
CA LEU A 21 9.63 0.05 -4.20
C LEU A 21 10.81 -0.86 -4.53
N ALA A 22 11.74 -0.45 -5.40
CA ALA A 22 12.95 -1.17 -5.82
C ALA A 22 14.03 -1.32 -4.73
N ASP A 23 13.95 -0.54 -3.65
CA ASP A 23 14.99 -0.48 -2.62
C ASP A 23 14.72 -1.45 -1.44
N GLU A 24 15.44 -2.56 -1.41
CA GLU A 24 15.34 -3.57 -0.33
C GLU A 24 15.94 -3.08 1.01
N ALA A 25 16.97 -2.23 0.95
CA ALA A 25 17.55 -1.66 2.16
C ALA A 25 16.56 -0.71 2.83
N LEU A 26 15.83 0.08 2.04
CA LEU A 26 14.73 0.92 2.51
C LEU A 26 13.61 0.08 3.15
N LEU A 27 13.17 -1.00 2.50
CA LEU A 27 12.18 -1.91 3.08
C LEU A 27 12.63 -2.44 4.45
N THR A 28 13.88 -2.90 4.54
CA THR A 28 14.47 -3.42 5.77
C THR A 28 14.51 -2.35 6.87
N ALA A 29 14.97 -1.15 6.56
CA ALA A 29 15.04 -0.04 7.51
C ALA A 29 13.66 0.37 8.02
N VAL A 30 12.66 0.45 7.12
CA VAL A 30 11.27 0.77 7.48
C VAL A 30 10.69 -0.32 8.37
N ARG A 31 10.92 -1.60 8.05
CA ARG A 31 10.48 -2.73 8.87
C ARG A 31 11.06 -2.67 10.28
N GLU A 32 12.38 -2.51 10.40
CA GLU A 32 13.08 -2.43 11.68
C GLU A 32 12.60 -1.26 12.53
N HIS A 33 12.41 -0.09 11.92
CA HIS A 33 11.85 1.06 12.60
C HIS A 33 10.44 0.79 13.14
N ASN A 34 9.57 0.18 12.33
CA ASN A 34 8.19 -0.12 12.73
C ASN A 34 8.10 -1.20 13.83
N LEU A 35 9.05 -2.14 13.86
CA LEU A 35 9.15 -3.15 14.92
C LEU A 35 9.44 -2.54 16.30
N ILE A 36 10.08 -1.38 16.34
CA ILE A 36 10.41 -0.67 17.57
C ILE A 36 9.31 0.35 17.89
N ALA A 37 8.99 1.23 16.93
CA ALA A 37 8.13 2.39 17.14
C ALA A 37 6.64 2.04 17.21
N PHE A 38 6.20 1.00 16.49
CA PHE A 38 4.78 0.70 16.29
C PHE A 38 4.44 -0.76 16.58
N ARG A 39 5.19 -1.41 17.47
CA ARG A 39 5.02 -2.83 17.80
C ARG A 39 3.62 -3.11 18.32
N GLN A 40 2.87 -3.90 17.57
CA GLN A 40 1.55 -4.39 17.96
C GLN A 40 1.46 -5.86 17.54
N ALA A 41 0.95 -6.73 18.41
CA ALA A 41 0.95 -8.18 18.17
C ALA A 41 0.23 -8.61 16.87
N TRP A 42 -0.73 -7.79 16.41
CA TRP A 42 -1.47 -8.03 15.17
C TRP A 42 -0.80 -7.43 13.92
N LYS A 43 0.18 -6.54 14.08
CA LYS A 43 1.00 -6.00 12.99
C LYS A 43 2.25 -6.86 12.85
N LYS A 44 2.15 -7.86 11.98
CA LYS A 44 3.20 -8.86 11.67
C LYS A 44 4.35 -8.25 10.85
N PHE A 45 4.93 -7.15 11.31
CA PHE A 45 6.06 -6.51 10.62
C PHE A 45 7.29 -7.43 10.51
N GLU A 46 7.45 -8.38 11.45
CA GLU A 46 8.50 -9.40 11.39
C GLU A 46 8.37 -10.28 10.14
N GLU A 47 7.14 -10.48 9.64
CA GLU A 47 6.82 -11.25 8.44
C GLU A 47 6.83 -10.38 7.16
N ALA A 48 7.11 -9.08 7.24
CA ALA A 48 7.12 -8.18 6.07
C ALA A 48 8.46 -8.26 5.32
N VAL A 49 8.70 -9.41 4.66
CA VAL A 49 9.86 -9.66 3.79
C VAL A 49 9.42 -9.86 2.35
N PRO A 50 10.31 -9.68 1.36
CA PRO A 50 10.01 -10.05 -0.03
C PRO A 50 9.43 -11.47 -0.11
N GLY A 51 8.30 -11.61 -0.81
CA GLY A 51 7.55 -12.85 -0.97
C GLY A 51 6.35 -12.97 -0.03
N SER A 52 6.29 -12.18 1.05
CA SER A 52 5.21 -12.22 2.04
C SER A 52 4.57 -10.86 2.33
N VAL A 53 5.06 -9.77 1.71
CA VAL A 53 4.44 -8.44 1.85
C VAL A 53 3.03 -8.46 1.29
N ARG A 54 2.08 -7.89 2.04
CA ARG A 54 0.68 -7.69 1.63
C ARG A 54 0.34 -6.21 1.71
N ILE A 55 0.06 -5.63 0.55
CA ILE A 55 -0.44 -4.26 0.40
C ILE A 55 -1.91 -4.28 -0.01
N VAL A 56 -2.28 -5.22 -0.89
CA VAL A 56 -3.65 -5.35 -1.37
C VAL A 56 -4.55 -5.83 -0.22
N PRO A 57 -5.68 -5.16 0.04
CA PRO A 57 -6.60 -5.57 1.10
C PRO A 57 -7.23 -6.93 0.76
N GLN A 58 -7.54 -7.73 1.78
CA GLN A 58 -8.34 -8.95 1.61
C GLN A 58 -9.73 -8.62 1.07
N ASP A 59 -10.36 -9.53 0.33
CA ASP A 59 -11.65 -9.31 -0.35
C ASP A 59 -12.74 -8.77 0.59
N ALA A 60 -12.80 -9.28 1.82
CA ALA A 60 -13.77 -8.84 2.83
C ALA A 60 -13.62 -7.36 3.18
N LEU A 61 -12.39 -6.83 3.15
CA LEU A 61 -12.09 -5.42 3.40
C LEU A 61 -12.21 -4.58 2.12
N ARG A 62 -11.96 -5.15 0.94
CA ARG A 62 -12.03 -4.45 -0.35
C ARG A 62 -13.38 -3.75 -0.55
N ALA A 63 -14.49 -4.45 -0.34
CA ALA A 63 -15.83 -3.88 -0.51
C ALA A 63 -16.11 -2.69 0.44
N ALA A 64 -15.59 -2.75 1.67
CA ALA A 64 -15.70 -1.65 2.62
C ALA A 64 -14.86 -0.44 2.19
N ILE A 65 -13.67 -0.68 1.64
CA ILE A 65 -12.79 0.37 1.12
C ILE A 65 -13.41 1.01 -0.13
N GLU A 66 -14.00 0.23 -1.03
CA GLU A 66 -14.65 0.74 -2.25
C GLU A 66 -15.78 1.72 -1.91
N LYS A 67 -16.69 1.32 -1.01
CA LYS A 67 -17.76 2.19 -0.52
C LYS A 67 -17.24 3.47 0.14
N ASP A 68 -16.17 3.37 0.93
CA ASP A 68 -15.50 4.52 1.56
C ASP A 68 -14.76 5.39 0.53
N TYR A 69 -14.29 4.80 -0.58
CA TYR A 69 -13.65 5.51 -1.68
C TYR A 69 -14.67 6.36 -2.45
N GLU A 70 -15.82 5.77 -2.82
CA GLU A 70 -16.93 6.47 -3.48
C GLU A 70 -17.45 7.65 -2.64
N ALA A 71 -17.64 7.43 -1.33
CA ALA A 71 -18.11 8.48 -0.42
C ALA A 71 -17.12 9.66 -0.29
N MET A 72 -15.83 9.42 -0.55
CA MET A 72 -14.77 10.40 -0.40
C MET A 72 -14.31 11.03 -1.72
N GLN A 73 -14.80 10.58 -2.87
CA GLN A 73 -14.41 11.09 -4.20
C GLN A 73 -14.53 12.63 -4.30
N GLY A 74 -15.56 13.23 -3.71
CA GLY A 74 -15.74 14.68 -3.67
C GLY A 74 -14.72 15.45 -2.83
N MET A 75 -13.87 14.77 -2.06
CA MET A 75 -12.81 15.34 -1.21
C MET A 75 -11.40 15.01 -1.71
N MET A 76 -11.28 14.34 -2.87
CA MET A 76 -9.99 14.00 -3.46
C MET A 76 -9.49 15.15 -4.36
N LEU A 77 -8.18 15.32 -4.42
CA LEU A 77 -7.53 16.37 -5.20
C LEU A 77 -7.55 16.01 -6.69
N GLY A 78 -8.21 16.83 -7.51
CA GLY A 78 -8.27 16.65 -8.96
C GLY A 78 -9.20 15.51 -9.40
N ASP A 79 -8.96 14.97 -10.60
CA ASP A 79 -9.67 13.81 -11.12
C ASP A 79 -9.13 12.55 -10.44
N ALA A 80 -9.83 12.12 -9.39
CA ALA A 80 -9.49 10.89 -8.69
C ALA A 80 -9.63 9.68 -9.63
N PRO A 81 -8.62 8.79 -9.68
CA PRO A 81 -8.65 7.62 -10.53
C PRO A 81 -9.76 6.65 -10.13
N GLU A 82 -10.10 5.72 -11.01
CA GLU A 82 -11.05 4.67 -10.66
C GLU A 82 -10.52 3.79 -9.52
N PHE A 83 -11.41 3.28 -8.68
CA PHE A 83 -11.05 2.41 -7.56
C PHE A 83 -10.25 1.18 -8.02
N ASP A 84 -10.64 0.59 -9.17
CA ASP A 84 -9.93 -0.54 -9.76
C ASP A 84 -8.50 -0.17 -10.21
N TRP A 85 -8.26 1.07 -10.64
CA TRP A 85 -6.91 1.53 -10.92
C TRP A 85 -6.07 1.56 -9.64
N VAL A 86 -6.63 2.08 -8.53
CA VAL A 86 -5.96 2.08 -7.22
C VAL A 86 -5.59 0.65 -6.82
N MET A 87 -6.55 -0.28 -6.86
CA MET A 87 -6.30 -1.69 -6.52
C MET A 87 -5.23 -2.32 -7.41
N LYS A 88 -5.25 -2.03 -8.72
CA LYS A 88 -4.25 -2.53 -9.66
C LYS A 88 -2.85 -1.99 -9.37
N GLN A 89 -2.70 -0.71 -9.03
CA GLN A 89 -1.40 -0.14 -8.67
C GLN A 89 -0.84 -0.77 -7.40
N LEU A 90 -1.69 -1.00 -6.39
CA LEU A 90 -1.28 -1.69 -5.18
C LEU A 90 -0.83 -3.12 -5.45
N GLN A 91 -1.49 -3.83 -6.36
CA GLN A 91 -1.06 -5.18 -6.78
C GLN A 91 0.31 -5.13 -7.47
N ILE A 92 0.54 -4.15 -8.36
CA ILE A 92 1.84 -3.98 -9.01
C ILE A 92 2.93 -3.70 -7.97
N ALA A 93 2.64 -2.85 -6.97
CA ALA A 93 3.57 -2.56 -5.88
C ALA A 93 3.88 -3.80 -5.04
N GLU A 94 2.86 -4.57 -4.65
CA GLU A 94 3.01 -5.83 -3.92
C GLU A 94 3.88 -6.83 -4.70
N ASP A 95 3.57 -7.03 -5.98
CA ASP A 95 4.36 -7.89 -6.87
C ASP A 95 5.81 -7.42 -7.01
N THR A 96 6.04 -6.11 -7.13
CA THR A 96 7.38 -5.53 -7.30
C THR A 96 8.26 -5.75 -6.07
N ILE A 97 7.66 -5.65 -4.88
CA ILE A 97 8.35 -5.93 -3.62
C ILE A 97 8.60 -7.44 -3.48
N ASN A 98 7.62 -8.27 -3.85
CA ASN A 98 7.66 -9.71 -3.61
C ASN A 98 8.44 -10.53 -4.66
N ARG A 99 8.75 -9.97 -5.83
CA ARG A 99 9.53 -10.66 -6.89
C ARG A 99 11.05 -10.59 -6.68
N ARG A 100 11.52 -10.18 -5.51
CA ARG A 100 12.95 -10.13 -5.17
C ARG A 100 13.42 -11.43 -4.54
#